data_AF-A0A5C7WKS2-F1
#
_entry.id   AF-A0A5C7WKS2-F1
#
_cell.length_a   1.000
_cell.length_b   1.000
_cell.length_c   1.000
_cell.angle_alpha   90.00
_cell.angle_beta   90.00
_cell.angle_gamma   90.00
#
_symmetry.space_group_name_H-M   'P 1'
#
loop_
_entity.id
_entity.type
_entity.pdbx_description
1 polymer ?
#
loop_
_entity_poly.entity_id
_entity_poly.type
_entity_poly.pdbx_seq_one_letter_code
_entity_poly.pdbx_strand_id
1 'polypeptide(L)'
;MSGFTLVELVIVIVVMAILGGISVTFIKNSILAYVNSEAYYELADRADISLRRMSRDIRNALPNSVWVSADNSYVEFVPIKAGGRYQQDTLDFATANDSFNVLGDSVPSVVAGDQLVIYNLGIEGADVYAGDTIRSLTSTGSNLNTLSFSGSAFPLPSPGSRFYVVNGAVFYVCDLANRRLLMYSNYAIPSAHPSNFAGLTPSIVAQDVTGCSFNYTEGVMQHSGVVTAQLELSKNGGVVRLVNLINVVNSP
;
A
#
# COMPACT_ATOMS: atom_id res chain seq x y z
N MET A 1 -19.66 -72.34 31.73
CA MET A 1 -18.68 -71.36 31.21
C MET A 1 -18.31 -71.80 29.80
N SER A 2 -18.91 -71.22 28.76
CA SER A 2 -18.46 -71.47 27.38
C SER A 2 -17.18 -70.66 27.16
N GLY A 3 -16.08 -71.33 26.89
CA GLY A 3 -14.82 -70.68 26.52
C GLY A 3 -14.89 -70.21 25.07
N PHE A 4 -14.40 -68.99 24.82
CA PHE A 4 -14.16 -68.46 23.48
C PHE A 4 -13.23 -69.40 22.69
N THR A 5 -13.54 -69.62 21.40
CA THR A 5 -12.66 -70.43 20.55
C THR A 5 -11.49 -69.59 20.02
N LEU A 6 -10.36 -70.23 19.73
CA LEU A 6 -9.18 -69.54 19.20
C LEU A 6 -9.49 -68.83 17.85
N VAL A 7 -10.37 -69.43 17.04
CA VAL A 7 -10.85 -68.86 15.79
C VAL A 7 -11.63 -67.56 16.02
N GLU A 8 -12.48 -67.53 17.05
CA GLU A 8 -13.27 -66.35 17.41
C GLU A 8 -12.37 -65.18 17.84
N LEU A 9 -11.31 -65.46 18.61
CA LEU A 9 -10.33 -64.44 19.01
C LEU A 9 -9.54 -63.88 17.81
N VAL A 10 -9.14 -64.74 16.86
CA VAL A 10 -8.42 -64.31 15.65
C VAL A 10 -9.30 -63.40 14.78
N ILE A 11 -10.58 -63.75 14.59
CA ILE A 11 -11.52 -62.94 13.80
C ILE A 11 -11.70 -61.56 14.45
N VAL A 12 -11.83 -61.48 15.77
CA VAL A 12 -12.00 -60.19 16.48
C VAL A 12 -10.79 -59.27 16.30
N ILE A 13 -9.56 -59.80 16.43
CA ILE A 13 -8.34 -58.99 16.27
C ILE A 13 -8.23 -58.47 14.83
N VAL A 14 -8.52 -59.30 13.83
CA VAL A 14 -8.48 -58.90 12.41
C VAL A 14 -9.52 -57.82 12.11
N VAL A 15 -10.76 -58.00 12.58
CA VAL A 15 -11.82 -57.01 12.38
C VAL A 15 -11.49 -55.69 13.09
N MET A 16 -10.98 -55.73 14.33
CA MET A 16 -10.52 -54.53 15.03
C MET A 16 -9.38 -53.83 14.30
N ALA A 17 -8.42 -54.56 13.72
CA ALA A 17 -7.32 -53.98 12.97
C ALA A 17 -7.83 -53.24 11.70
N ILE A 18 -8.78 -53.84 10.96
CA ILE A 18 -9.38 -53.22 9.78
C ILE A 18 -10.18 -51.96 10.17
N LEU A 19 -11.08 -52.07 11.17
CA LEU A 19 -11.90 -50.94 11.62
C LEU A 19 -11.06 -49.83 12.24
N GLY A 20 -10.03 -50.17 13.00
CA GLY A 20 -9.07 -49.23 13.57
C GLY A 20 -8.31 -48.47 12.49
N GLY A 21 -7.79 -49.17 11.48
CA GLY A 21 -7.10 -48.55 10.34
C GLY A 21 -7.97 -47.56 9.57
N ILE A 22 -9.22 -47.94 9.27
CA ILE A 22 -10.18 -47.06 8.60
C ILE A 22 -10.48 -45.83 9.46
N SER A 23 -10.78 -46.02 10.75
CA SER A 23 -11.15 -44.93 11.67
C SER A 23 -10.03 -43.88 11.82
N VAL A 24 -8.77 -44.31 11.90
CA VAL A 24 -7.62 -43.38 12.03
C VAL A 24 -7.50 -42.47 10.81
N THR A 25 -7.69 -43.00 9.59
CA THR A 25 -7.62 -42.17 8.37
C THR A 25 -8.75 -41.15 8.28
N PHE A 26 -9.98 -41.54 8.63
CA PHE A 26 -11.12 -40.62 8.66
C PHE A 26 -10.96 -39.51 9.70
N ILE A 27 -10.48 -39.84 10.91
CA ILE A 27 -10.23 -38.84 11.96
C ILE A 27 -9.13 -37.86 11.52
N LYS A 28 -8.02 -38.37 10.99
CA LYS A 28 -6.93 -37.53 10.48
C LYS A 28 -7.41 -36.58 9.36
N ASN A 29 -8.17 -37.10 8.39
CA ASN A 29 -8.65 -36.29 7.27
C ASN A 29 -9.64 -35.21 7.74
N SER A 30 -10.50 -35.52 8.70
CA SER A 30 -11.46 -34.55 9.28
C SER A 30 -10.74 -33.44 10.04
N ILE A 31 -9.72 -33.79 10.84
CA ILE A 31 -8.90 -32.81 11.56
C ILE A 31 -8.12 -31.93 10.59
N LEU A 32 -7.47 -32.52 9.57
CA LEU A 32 -6.74 -31.77 8.55
C LEU A 32 -7.65 -30.84 7.76
N ALA A 33 -8.87 -31.28 7.41
CA ALA A 33 -9.84 -30.43 6.73
C ALA A 33 -10.24 -29.21 7.58
N TYR A 34 -10.44 -29.41 8.89
CA TYR A 34 -10.74 -28.32 9.82
C TYR A 34 -9.56 -27.32 9.93
N VAL A 35 -8.34 -27.82 10.17
CA VAL A 35 -7.14 -26.98 10.30
C VAL A 35 -6.85 -26.21 9.01
N ASN A 36 -7.03 -26.85 7.84
CA ASN A 36 -6.86 -26.19 6.55
C ASN A 36 -7.89 -25.08 6.33
N SER A 37 -9.13 -25.28 6.79
CA SER A 37 -10.19 -24.27 6.70
C SER A 37 -9.89 -23.07 7.58
N GLU A 38 -9.47 -23.30 8.83
CA GLU A 38 -9.07 -22.23 9.75
C GLU A 38 -7.88 -21.42 9.20
N ALA A 39 -6.86 -22.11 8.68
CA ALA A 39 -5.73 -21.47 8.01
C ALA A 39 -6.17 -20.63 6.81
N TYR A 40 -7.08 -21.13 5.97
CA TYR A 40 -7.62 -20.38 4.83
C TYR A 40 -8.29 -19.07 5.28
N TYR A 41 -9.15 -19.11 6.31
CA TYR A 41 -9.82 -17.92 6.80
C TYR A 41 -8.86 -16.90 7.42
N GLU A 42 -7.85 -17.34 8.19
CA GLU A 42 -6.79 -16.47 8.72
C GLU A 42 -6.04 -15.74 7.59
N LEU A 43 -5.67 -16.46 6.53
CA LEU A 43 -4.97 -15.89 5.38
C LEU A 43 -5.87 -14.96 4.56
N ALA A 44 -7.15 -15.28 4.42
CA ALA A 44 -8.10 -14.46 3.68
C ALA A 44 -8.36 -13.12 4.38
N ASP A 45 -8.56 -13.13 5.70
CA ASP A 45 -8.73 -11.92 6.48
C ASP A 45 -7.46 -11.05 6.45
N ARG A 46 -6.29 -11.67 6.63
CA ARG A 46 -5.01 -10.96 6.52
C ARG A 46 -4.84 -10.30 5.16
N ALA A 47 -5.08 -11.04 4.07
CA ALA A 47 -4.95 -10.51 2.72
C ALA A 47 -5.95 -9.37 2.45
N ASP A 48 -7.21 -9.49 2.89
CA ASP A 48 -8.22 -8.44 2.73
C ASP A 48 -7.86 -7.18 3.53
N ILE A 49 -7.45 -7.30 4.79
CA ILE A 49 -7.03 -6.16 5.62
C ILE A 49 -5.83 -5.46 4.99
N SER A 50 -4.82 -6.21 4.53
CA SER A 50 -3.64 -5.65 3.86
C SER A 50 -4.01 -4.88 2.58
N LEU A 51 -4.86 -5.46 1.73
CA LEU A 51 -5.29 -4.82 0.48
C LEU A 51 -6.20 -3.61 0.72
N ARG A 52 -7.05 -3.62 1.75
CA ARG A 52 -7.88 -2.47 2.14
C ARG A 52 -7.05 -1.34 2.71
N ARG A 53 -6.05 -1.65 3.53
CA ARG A 53 -5.09 -0.65 4.04
C ARG A 53 -4.38 0.02 2.88
N MET A 54 -3.78 -0.77 1.99
CA MET A 54 -3.10 -0.26 0.80
C MET A 54 -4.03 0.56 -0.10
N SER A 55 -5.28 0.12 -0.27
CA SER A 55 -6.28 0.89 -1.03
C SER A 55 -6.56 2.26 -0.43
N ARG A 56 -6.65 2.38 0.90
CA ARG A 56 -6.84 3.68 1.56
C ARG A 56 -5.62 4.58 1.38
N ASP A 57 -4.42 4.02 1.51
CA ASP A 57 -3.18 4.81 1.39
C ASP A 57 -3.00 5.33 -0.04
N ILE A 58 -3.17 4.47 -1.05
CA ILE A 58 -3.03 4.82 -2.48
C ILE A 58 -4.14 5.78 -2.93
N ARG A 59 -5.37 5.66 -2.39
CA ARG A 59 -6.45 6.64 -2.69
C ARG A 59 -6.12 8.05 -2.21
N ASN A 60 -5.21 8.18 -1.25
CA ASN A 60 -4.72 9.44 -0.74
C ASN A 60 -3.35 9.83 -1.34
N ALA A 61 -2.96 9.21 -2.46
CA ALA A 61 -1.76 9.58 -3.19
C ALA A 61 -1.91 10.97 -3.84
N LEU A 62 -0.80 11.70 -3.88
CA LEU A 62 -0.65 12.91 -4.65
C LEU A 62 -0.94 12.60 -6.13
N PRO A 63 -1.73 13.43 -6.84
CA PRO A 63 -2.00 13.24 -8.26
C PRO A 63 -0.71 13.01 -9.05
N ASN A 64 -0.71 12.00 -9.93
CA ASN A 64 0.42 11.64 -10.78
C ASN A 64 1.72 11.28 -10.04
N SER A 65 1.65 10.89 -8.75
CA SER A 65 2.81 10.36 -8.01
C SER A 65 2.87 8.83 -7.98
N VAL A 66 1.80 8.13 -8.36
CA VAL A 66 1.78 6.67 -8.28
C VAL A 66 2.66 6.09 -9.38
N TRP A 67 3.60 5.24 -8.98
CA TRP A 67 4.52 4.55 -9.88
C TRP A 67 4.69 3.09 -9.46
N VAL A 68 4.85 2.18 -10.42
CA VAL A 68 5.06 0.76 -10.19
C VAL A 68 6.36 0.33 -10.83
N SER A 69 7.11 -0.52 -10.13
CA SER A 69 8.39 -1.02 -10.62
C SER A 69 8.24 -1.88 -11.87
N ALA A 70 9.27 -1.86 -12.72
CA ALA A 70 9.25 -2.58 -14.00
C ALA A 70 9.09 -4.10 -13.83
N ASP A 71 9.52 -4.65 -12.70
CA ASP A 71 9.36 -6.06 -12.31
C ASP A 71 8.07 -6.33 -11.52
N ASN A 72 7.21 -5.33 -11.34
CA ASN A 72 5.95 -5.37 -10.58
C ASN A 72 6.11 -5.74 -9.09
N SER A 73 7.32 -5.63 -8.53
CA SER A 73 7.65 -6.04 -7.16
C SER A 73 7.32 -4.98 -6.11
N TYR A 74 7.14 -3.71 -6.50
CA TYR A 74 6.68 -2.67 -5.58
C TYR A 74 5.86 -1.58 -6.26
N VAL A 75 5.06 -0.89 -5.44
CA VAL A 75 4.37 0.35 -5.80
C VAL A 75 4.87 1.47 -4.90
N GLU A 76 5.13 2.63 -5.50
CA GLU A 76 5.56 3.86 -4.87
C GLU A 76 4.51 4.96 -5.08
N PHE A 77 4.33 5.81 -4.07
CA PHE A 77 3.52 7.02 -4.19
C PHE A 77 3.87 8.02 -3.09
N VAL A 78 3.44 9.27 -3.27
CA VAL A 78 3.59 10.33 -2.26
C VAL A 78 2.23 10.57 -1.59
N PRO A 79 2.01 10.22 -0.31
CA PRO A 79 0.74 10.47 0.36
C PRO A 79 0.51 11.97 0.64
N ILE A 80 -0.73 12.41 0.45
CA ILE A 80 -1.19 13.75 0.81
C ILE A 80 -1.40 13.81 2.33
N LYS A 81 -0.77 14.78 2.99
CA LYS A 81 -1.00 15.09 4.42
C LYS A 81 -2.15 16.08 4.59
N ALA A 82 -2.14 17.14 3.80
CA ALA A 82 -3.19 18.16 3.75
C ALA A 82 -3.25 18.76 2.34
N GLY A 83 -4.31 19.52 2.04
CA GLY A 83 -4.43 20.21 0.77
C GLY A 83 -5.52 21.25 0.84
N GLY A 84 -5.55 22.13 -0.15
CA GLY A 84 -6.50 23.23 -0.19
C GLY A 84 -6.42 23.99 -1.49
N ARG A 85 -6.97 25.21 -1.48
CA ARG A 85 -6.81 26.15 -2.59
C ARG A 85 -6.04 27.38 -2.14
N TYR A 86 -5.22 27.94 -3.01
CA TYR A 86 -4.57 29.22 -2.78
C TYR A 86 -5.37 30.35 -3.44
N GLN A 87 -5.28 31.57 -2.91
CA GLN A 87 -5.80 32.76 -3.56
C GLN A 87 -4.86 33.16 -4.70
N GLN A 88 -5.35 33.17 -5.94
CA GLN A 88 -4.54 33.39 -7.15
C GLN A 88 -3.73 34.68 -7.10
N ASP A 89 -4.30 35.76 -6.56
CA ASP A 89 -3.64 37.08 -6.51
C ASP A 89 -2.50 37.16 -5.48
N THR A 90 -2.32 36.12 -4.65
CA THR A 90 -1.34 36.12 -3.57
C THR A 90 -0.10 35.27 -3.84
N LEU A 91 -0.10 34.46 -4.90
CA LEU A 91 1.03 33.61 -5.26
C LEU A 91 1.60 34.01 -6.62
N ASP A 92 2.86 34.43 -6.66
CA ASP A 92 3.54 34.77 -7.90
C ASP A 92 4.41 33.60 -8.40
N PHE A 93 4.04 33.05 -9.56
CA PHE A 93 4.74 31.95 -10.22
C PHE A 93 6.04 32.38 -10.93
N ALA A 94 6.41 33.66 -10.86
CA ALA A 94 7.73 34.15 -11.25
C ALA A 94 8.67 34.37 -10.04
N THR A 95 8.15 34.34 -8.82
CA THR A 95 8.90 34.70 -7.60
C THR A 95 9.34 33.47 -6.80
N ALA A 96 10.59 33.47 -6.36
CA ALA A 96 11.16 32.46 -5.49
C ALA A 96 10.95 32.83 -4.01
N ASN A 97 10.87 31.82 -3.13
CA ASN A 97 10.66 31.99 -1.68
C ASN A 97 9.42 32.83 -1.33
N ASP A 98 8.28 32.49 -1.93
CA ASP A 98 7.06 33.25 -1.81
C ASP A 98 6.13 32.71 -0.69
N SER A 99 5.04 33.42 -0.46
CA SER A 99 3.96 33.03 0.43
C SER A 99 2.60 33.31 -0.20
N PHE A 100 1.58 32.54 0.16
CA PHE A 100 0.24 32.74 -0.36
C PHE A 100 -0.82 32.52 0.71
N ASN A 101 -1.99 33.10 0.50
CA ASN A 101 -3.14 32.89 1.37
C ASN A 101 -3.94 31.67 0.93
N VAL A 102 -4.37 30.88 1.91
CA VAL A 102 -5.25 29.74 1.75
C VAL A 102 -6.68 30.23 1.56
N LEU A 103 -7.33 29.76 0.51
CA LEU A 103 -8.73 30.00 0.21
C LEU A 103 -9.59 28.90 0.81
N GLY A 104 -10.45 29.27 1.76
CA GLY A 104 -11.37 28.36 2.43
C GLY A 104 -10.85 27.93 3.80
N ASP A 105 -10.92 26.63 4.09
CA ASP A 105 -10.51 26.08 5.39
C ASP A 105 -9.00 26.21 5.59
N SER A 106 -8.62 26.61 6.80
CA SER A 106 -7.22 26.70 7.22
C SER A 106 -6.53 25.34 7.17
N VAL A 107 -5.22 25.33 6.91
CA VAL A 107 -4.42 24.09 6.90
C VAL A 107 -4.24 23.61 8.34
N PRO A 108 -4.70 22.40 8.70
CA PRO A 108 -4.86 21.99 10.09
C PRO A 108 -3.52 21.85 10.84
N SER A 109 -2.48 21.36 10.16
CA SER A 109 -1.14 21.23 10.74
C SER A 109 -0.05 21.20 9.67
N VAL A 110 0.97 22.03 9.87
CA VAL A 110 2.23 22.00 9.12
C VAL A 110 3.38 21.90 10.13
N VAL A 111 4.27 20.94 9.93
CA VAL A 111 5.44 20.69 10.79
C VAL A 111 6.73 20.77 9.98
N ALA A 112 7.86 20.89 10.67
CA ALA A 112 9.17 20.91 10.02
C ALA A 112 9.37 19.64 9.16
N GLY A 113 9.82 19.84 7.92
CA GLY A 113 10.00 18.77 6.93
C GLY A 113 8.81 18.55 6.00
N ASP A 114 7.65 19.16 6.27
CA ASP A 114 6.55 19.17 5.29
C ASP A 114 6.95 19.95 4.03
N GLN A 115 6.43 19.50 2.90
CA GLN A 115 6.69 20.09 1.60
C GLN A 115 5.38 20.46 0.92
N LEU A 116 5.41 21.58 0.19
CA LEU A 116 4.35 22.10 -0.62
C LEU A 116 4.47 21.56 -2.04
N VAL A 117 3.36 21.06 -2.59
CA VAL A 117 3.26 20.64 -3.98
C VAL A 117 2.15 21.43 -4.68
N ILE A 118 2.46 21.97 -5.86
CA ILE A 118 1.49 22.65 -6.71
C ILE A 118 1.58 22.05 -8.12
N TYR A 119 0.42 21.60 -8.62
CA TYR A 119 0.22 21.17 -10.00
C TYR A 119 1.18 20.08 -10.51
N ASN A 120 1.26 18.95 -9.77
CA ASN A 120 2.04 17.78 -10.21
C ASN A 120 1.36 17.07 -11.39
N LEU A 121 2.00 17.10 -12.55
CA LEU A 121 1.51 16.46 -13.77
C LEU A 121 2.19 15.11 -14.04
N GLY A 122 3.33 14.82 -13.42
CA GLY A 122 4.10 13.60 -13.67
C GLY A 122 4.74 13.58 -15.06
N ILE A 123 5.03 14.76 -15.62
CA ILE A 123 5.73 14.95 -16.90
C ILE A 123 6.96 15.83 -16.70
N GLU A 124 7.87 15.82 -17.66
CA GLU A 124 9.07 16.66 -17.64
C GLU A 124 8.73 18.15 -17.41
N GLY A 125 9.36 18.78 -16.41
CA GLY A 125 9.13 20.16 -16.03
C GLY A 125 7.94 20.38 -15.08
N ALA A 126 7.19 19.32 -14.76
CA ALA A 126 6.06 19.35 -13.84
C ALA A 126 5.91 18.02 -13.07
N ASP A 127 7.03 17.48 -12.58
CA ASP A 127 7.08 16.23 -11.82
C ASP A 127 7.63 16.43 -10.39
N VAL A 128 6.95 15.82 -9.42
CA VAL A 128 7.32 15.81 -8.01
C VAL A 128 8.63 15.07 -7.77
N TYR A 129 8.89 14.00 -8.52
CA TYR A 129 10.12 13.22 -8.38
C TYR A 129 11.33 13.94 -9.00
N ALA A 130 11.12 14.69 -10.08
CA ALA A 130 12.14 15.59 -10.63
C ALA A 130 12.43 16.82 -9.74
N GLY A 131 11.58 17.10 -8.75
CA GLY A 131 11.71 18.27 -7.88
C GLY A 131 11.05 19.54 -8.44
N ASP A 132 10.40 19.47 -9.60
CA ASP A 132 9.87 20.63 -10.31
C ASP A 132 8.71 21.28 -9.55
N THR A 133 7.82 20.45 -9.02
CA THR A 133 6.54 20.86 -8.43
C THR A 133 6.53 20.77 -6.91
N ILE A 134 7.69 20.70 -6.24
CA ILE A 134 7.77 20.52 -4.79
C ILE A 134 8.73 21.51 -4.13
N ARG A 135 8.30 22.13 -3.03
CA ARG A 135 9.09 23.13 -2.28
C ARG A 135 9.00 22.86 -0.78
N SER A 136 10.04 23.21 -0.04
CA SER A 136 10.00 23.08 1.42
C SER A 136 9.12 24.15 2.04
N LEU A 137 8.20 23.77 2.91
CA LEU A 137 7.42 24.75 3.68
C LEU A 137 8.30 25.37 4.77
N THR A 138 8.22 26.69 4.91
CA THR A 138 8.88 27.44 5.99
C THR A 138 7.89 27.82 7.09
N SER A 139 6.60 27.93 6.76
CA SER A 139 5.52 28.07 7.73
C SER A 139 5.36 26.79 8.55
N THR A 140 5.25 26.89 9.88
CA THR A 140 4.92 25.78 10.78
C THR A 140 3.86 26.22 11.78
N GLY A 141 2.98 25.29 12.20
CA GLY A 141 1.89 25.59 13.12
C GLY A 141 0.61 24.84 12.78
N SER A 142 -0.50 25.27 13.38
CA SER A 142 -1.82 24.70 13.19
C SER A 142 -2.81 25.78 12.72
N ASN A 143 -3.83 25.37 11.97
CA ASN A 143 -4.87 26.25 11.42
C ASN A 143 -4.28 27.45 10.65
N LEU A 144 -3.34 27.18 9.75
CA LEU A 144 -2.65 28.21 8.99
C LEU A 144 -3.52 28.71 7.82
N ASN A 145 -3.70 30.02 7.73
CA ASN A 145 -4.35 30.69 6.60
C ASN A 145 -3.35 31.26 5.58
N THR A 146 -2.07 31.24 5.90
CA THR A 146 -0.98 31.66 5.02
C THR A 146 0.10 30.60 5.08
N LEU A 147 0.57 30.15 3.91
CA LEU A 147 1.69 29.25 3.78
C LEU A 147 2.85 29.98 3.12
N SER A 148 4.06 29.72 3.61
CA SER A 148 5.30 30.24 3.05
C SER A 148 6.20 29.06 2.68
N PHE A 149 6.92 29.17 1.57
CA PHE A 149 7.86 28.14 1.12
C PHE A 149 9.21 28.74 0.76
N SER A 150 10.22 27.88 0.64
CA SER A 150 11.54 28.25 0.12
C SER A 150 11.89 27.42 -1.12
N GLY A 151 12.73 28.01 -1.98
CA GLY A 151 13.12 27.45 -3.27
C GLY A 151 12.66 28.29 -4.45
N SER A 152 12.83 27.75 -5.66
CA SER A 152 12.44 28.41 -6.91
C SER A 152 10.93 28.62 -7.01
N ALA A 153 10.49 29.46 -7.95
CA ALA A 153 9.08 29.58 -8.28
C ALA A 153 8.52 28.23 -8.78
N PHE A 154 7.21 28.01 -8.63
CA PHE A 154 6.55 26.86 -9.24
C PHE A 154 6.45 27.08 -10.76
N PRO A 155 6.65 26.04 -11.58
CA PRO A 155 6.70 26.20 -13.04
C PRO A 155 5.36 26.60 -13.65
N LEU A 156 4.25 26.13 -13.05
CA LEU A 156 2.91 26.27 -13.60
C LEU A 156 1.86 26.46 -12.49
N PRO A 157 0.87 27.35 -12.68
CA PRO A 157 -0.27 27.47 -11.79
C PRO A 157 -1.26 26.32 -11.98
N SER A 158 -1.74 25.73 -10.86
CA SER A 158 -2.89 24.81 -10.89
C SER A 158 -4.15 25.56 -11.39
N PRO A 159 -4.84 25.10 -12.45
CA PRO A 159 -6.07 25.73 -12.94
C PRO A 159 -7.19 25.81 -11.90
N GLY A 160 -7.23 24.85 -10.97
CA GLY A 160 -8.16 24.84 -9.84
C GLY A 160 -7.64 25.56 -8.58
N SER A 161 -6.50 26.25 -8.70
CA SER A 161 -5.73 26.85 -7.62
C SER A 161 -5.44 25.90 -6.47
N ARG A 162 -5.20 24.62 -6.76
CA ARG A 162 -4.97 23.60 -5.74
C ARG A 162 -3.52 23.58 -5.30
N PHE A 163 -3.32 23.25 -4.03
CA PHE A 163 -2.03 22.86 -3.49
C PHE A 163 -2.20 21.65 -2.57
N TYR A 164 -1.10 20.93 -2.38
CA TYR A 164 -1.01 19.79 -1.48
C TYR A 164 0.19 19.97 -0.54
N VAL A 165 0.07 19.44 0.67
CA VAL A 165 1.14 19.32 1.65
C VAL A 165 1.46 17.84 1.76
N VAL A 166 2.73 17.48 1.61
CA VAL A 166 3.24 16.10 1.63
C VAL A 166 4.40 15.98 2.61
N ASN A 167 4.70 14.76 3.05
CA ASN A 167 5.84 14.49 3.93
C ASN A 167 6.43 13.10 3.62
N GLY A 168 7.25 13.05 2.57
CA GLY A 168 7.92 11.83 2.16
C GLY A 168 7.12 10.91 1.23
N ALA A 169 7.75 9.82 0.81
CA ALA A 169 7.20 8.77 -0.04
C ALA A 169 6.84 7.51 0.77
N VAL A 170 5.93 6.71 0.20
CA VAL A 170 5.53 5.40 0.70
C VAL A 170 5.76 4.35 -0.38
N PHE A 171 6.25 3.18 0.06
CA PHE A 171 6.51 2.03 -0.79
C PHE A 171 5.83 0.80 -0.21
N TYR A 172 5.11 0.05 -1.03
CA TYR A 172 4.68 -1.32 -0.70
C TYR A 172 5.51 -2.31 -1.51
N VAL A 173 6.26 -3.17 -0.83
CA VAL A 173 7.30 -4.01 -1.44
C VAL A 173 7.05 -5.48 -1.17
N CYS A 174 7.09 -6.29 -2.22
CA CYS A 174 7.00 -7.74 -2.16
C CYS A 174 8.36 -8.34 -1.72
N ASP A 175 8.47 -8.78 -0.47
CA ASP A 175 9.63 -9.51 0.06
C ASP A 175 9.32 -11.01 0.09
N LEU A 176 9.30 -11.62 -1.09
CA LEU A 176 8.94 -13.04 -1.26
C LEU A 176 9.97 -13.98 -0.64
N ALA A 177 11.24 -13.57 -0.57
CA ALA A 177 12.31 -14.37 0.06
C ALA A 177 12.04 -14.60 1.55
N ASN A 178 11.51 -13.59 2.24
CA ASN A 178 11.13 -13.71 3.65
C ASN A 178 9.62 -13.92 3.87
N ARG A 179 8.85 -14.15 2.80
CA ARG A 179 7.40 -14.34 2.76
C ARG A 179 6.60 -13.17 3.37
N ARG A 180 6.93 -11.92 3.01
CA ARG A 180 6.31 -10.72 3.58
C ARG A 180 5.89 -9.72 2.52
N LEU A 181 4.86 -8.94 2.86
CA LEU A 181 4.58 -7.65 2.24
C LEU A 181 5.07 -6.56 3.22
N LEU A 182 5.95 -5.70 2.75
CA LEU A 182 6.56 -4.64 3.55
C LEU A 182 5.98 -3.28 3.15
N MET A 183 5.85 -2.38 4.11
CA MET A 183 5.56 -0.96 3.88
C MET A 183 6.71 -0.11 4.42
N TYR A 184 7.27 0.72 3.57
CA TYR A 184 8.23 1.75 3.93
C TYR A 184 7.51 3.09 3.88
N SER A 185 7.62 3.92 4.92
CA SER A 185 6.95 5.22 5.02
C SER A 185 7.87 6.25 5.67
N ASN A 186 7.58 7.53 5.47
CA ASN A 186 8.36 8.67 6.01
C ASN A 186 9.80 8.71 5.47
N TYR A 187 9.99 8.28 4.23
CA TYR A 187 11.27 8.40 3.54
C TYR A 187 11.26 9.62 2.63
N ALA A 188 12.43 10.21 2.38
CA ALA A 188 12.55 11.32 1.45
C ALA A 188 11.95 10.93 0.08
N ILE A 189 11.24 11.87 -0.56
CA ILE A 189 10.75 11.69 -1.92
C ILE A 189 11.98 11.60 -2.82
N PRO A 190 12.25 10.44 -3.45
CA PRO A 190 13.51 10.22 -4.12
C PRO A 190 13.50 10.89 -5.50
N SER A 191 14.65 11.39 -5.95
CA SER A 191 14.78 11.90 -7.32
C SER A 191 14.82 10.81 -8.39
N ALA A 192 14.94 9.55 -7.96
CA ALA A 192 14.87 8.36 -8.80
C ALA A 192 14.26 7.20 -8.01
N HIS A 193 13.40 6.42 -8.66
CA HIS A 193 12.75 5.27 -8.02
C HIS A 193 13.79 4.26 -7.48
N PRO A 194 13.66 3.79 -6.23
CA PRO A 194 14.69 2.97 -5.59
C PRO A 194 14.87 1.61 -6.27
N SER A 195 16.11 1.23 -6.61
CA SER A 195 16.41 -0.12 -7.13
C SER A 195 16.42 -1.20 -6.04
N ASN A 196 16.54 -0.79 -4.77
CA ASN A 196 16.49 -1.66 -3.59
C ASN A 196 16.15 -0.84 -2.33
N PHE A 197 15.81 -1.54 -1.24
CA PHE A 197 15.38 -0.93 0.03
C PHE A 197 16.38 -1.17 1.17
N ALA A 198 17.66 -1.38 0.86
CA ALA A 198 18.69 -1.65 1.87
C ALA A 198 18.88 -0.45 2.82
N GLY A 199 19.02 -0.72 4.12
CA GLY A 199 19.18 0.32 5.13
C GLY A 199 17.89 1.04 5.53
N LEU A 200 16.77 0.77 4.86
CA LEU A 200 15.47 1.26 5.26
C LEU A 200 14.82 0.31 6.26
N THR A 201 14.07 0.87 7.21
CA THR A 201 13.26 0.12 8.18
C THR A 201 11.81 -0.02 7.71
N PRO A 202 11.34 -1.24 7.42
CA PRO A 202 9.95 -1.47 7.03
C PRO A 202 9.02 -1.73 8.22
N SER A 203 7.73 -1.49 7.99
CA SER A 203 6.63 -2.12 8.73
C SER A 203 6.16 -3.37 7.98
N ILE A 204 5.90 -4.47 8.71
CA ILE A 204 5.33 -5.68 8.10
C ILE A 204 3.82 -5.49 7.95
N VAL A 205 3.34 -5.56 6.70
CA VAL A 205 1.92 -5.41 6.35
C VAL A 205 1.23 -6.77 6.35
N ALA A 206 1.91 -7.79 5.80
CA ALA A 206 1.44 -9.17 5.78
C ALA A 206 2.63 -10.12 5.90
N GLN A 207 2.37 -11.28 6.49
CA GLN A 207 3.25 -12.45 6.50
C GLN A 207 2.60 -13.58 5.70
N ASP A 208 3.39 -14.61 5.42
CA ASP A 208 2.99 -15.80 4.66
C ASP A 208 2.73 -15.52 3.18
N VAL A 209 3.27 -14.42 2.66
CA VAL A 209 3.12 -13.98 1.27
C VAL A 209 3.98 -14.84 0.36
N THR A 210 3.35 -15.60 -0.54
CA THR A 210 4.03 -16.43 -1.55
C THR A 210 3.93 -15.89 -2.96
N GLY A 211 3.03 -14.94 -3.20
CA GLY A 211 2.95 -14.18 -4.43
C GLY A 211 2.48 -12.76 -4.14
N CYS A 212 3.03 -11.79 -4.85
CA CYS A 212 2.71 -10.39 -4.68
C CYS A 212 3.10 -9.67 -5.96
N SER A 213 2.21 -8.84 -6.50
CA SER A 213 2.51 -8.05 -7.69
C SER A 213 1.64 -6.81 -7.76
N PHE A 214 2.19 -5.76 -8.35
CA PHE A 214 1.50 -4.51 -8.62
C PHE A 214 1.47 -4.22 -10.11
N ASN A 215 0.42 -3.58 -10.59
CA ASN A 215 0.39 -3.03 -11.93
C ASN A 215 -0.34 -1.69 -11.89
N TYR A 216 0.21 -0.68 -12.56
CA TYR A 216 -0.46 0.61 -12.72
C TYR A 216 -0.89 0.78 -14.17
N THR A 217 -2.18 1.02 -14.35
CA THR A 217 -2.77 1.38 -15.64
C THR A 217 -3.23 2.82 -15.55
N GLU A 218 -2.58 3.70 -16.32
CA GLU A 218 -3.01 5.08 -16.47
C GLU A 218 -4.36 5.15 -17.20
N GLY A 219 -5.24 6.03 -16.75
CA GLY A 219 -6.51 6.31 -17.41
C GLY A 219 -6.39 7.33 -18.53
N VAL A 220 -7.48 7.52 -19.26
CA VAL A 220 -7.55 8.46 -20.40
C VAL A 220 -7.34 9.90 -19.91
N MET A 221 -6.46 10.65 -20.57
CA MET A 221 -6.01 11.99 -20.17
C MET A 221 -5.37 12.06 -18.77
N GLN A 222 -4.96 10.92 -18.20
CA GLN A 222 -4.34 10.84 -16.87
C GLN A 222 -5.16 11.51 -15.76
N HIS A 223 -6.49 11.61 -15.86
CA HIS A 223 -7.33 12.15 -14.78
C HIS A 223 -7.73 11.11 -13.74
N SER A 224 -7.63 9.84 -14.10
CA SER A 224 -7.79 8.70 -13.23
C SER A 224 -6.75 7.64 -13.60
N GLY A 225 -6.47 6.75 -12.67
CA GLY A 225 -5.65 5.56 -12.91
C GLY A 225 -6.15 4.40 -12.06
N VAL A 226 -5.65 3.20 -12.32
CA VAL A 226 -5.96 2.03 -11.51
C VAL A 226 -4.67 1.31 -11.15
N VAL A 227 -4.44 1.13 -9.85
CA VAL A 227 -3.44 0.18 -9.36
C VAL A 227 -4.12 -1.15 -9.12
N THR A 228 -3.67 -2.19 -9.82
CA THR A 228 -4.05 -3.57 -9.52
C THR A 228 -3.02 -4.14 -8.56
N ALA A 229 -3.45 -4.44 -7.34
CA ALA A 229 -2.63 -5.11 -6.32
C ALA A 229 -3.10 -6.56 -6.19
N GLN A 230 -2.18 -7.50 -6.38
CA GLN A 230 -2.43 -8.92 -6.19
C GLN A 230 -1.60 -9.43 -5.03
N LEU A 231 -2.23 -10.22 -4.16
CA LEU A 231 -1.59 -10.84 -3.02
C LEU A 231 -1.98 -12.31 -2.91
N GLU A 232 -0.99 -13.18 -2.79
CA GLU A 232 -1.14 -14.62 -2.56
C GLU A 232 -0.44 -15.00 -1.27
N LEU A 233 -1.19 -15.62 -0.36
CA LEU A 233 -0.72 -16.10 0.93
C LEU A 233 -0.88 -17.60 1.03
N SER A 234 0.06 -18.27 1.69
CA SER A 234 -0.06 -19.71 2.01
C SER A 234 0.48 -20.06 3.38
N LYS A 235 -0.19 -20.96 4.11
CA LYS A 235 0.24 -21.45 5.43
C LYS A 235 -0.48 -22.75 5.73
N ASN A 236 0.26 -23.76 6.22
CA ASN A 236 -0.30 -25.04 6.66
C ASN A 236 -1.29 -25.69 5.66
N GLY A 237 -1.02 -25.61 4.35
CA GLY A 237 -1.89 -26.16 3.30
C GLY A 237 -3.05 -25.26 2.84
N GLY A 238 -3.35 -24.19 3.60
CA GLY A 238 -4.25 -23.12 3.13
C GLY A 238 -3.54 -22.23 2.11
N VAL A 239 -4.24 -21.85 1.05
CA VAL A 239 -3.77 -20.93 0.01
C VAL A 239 -4.89 -19.95 -0.32
N VAL A 240 -4.58 -18.65 -0.34
CA VAL A 240 -5.51 -17.59 -0.71
C VAL A 240 -4.83 -16.70 -1.74
N ARG A 241 -5.57 -16.32 -2.78
CA ARG A 241 -5.16 -15.31 -3.76
C ARG A 241 -6.25 -14.27 -3.91
N LEU A 242 -5.93 -13.03 -3.61
CA LEU A 242 -6.83 -11.88 -3.74
C LEU A 242 -6.26 -10.86 -4.73
N VAL A 243 -7.15 -10.17 -5.42
CA VAL A 243 -6.83 -9.06 -6.32
C VAL A 243 -7.70 -7.88 -5.94
N ASN A 244 -7.11 -6.69 -5.85
CA ASN A 244 -7.82 -5.45 -5.60
C ASN A 244 -7.47 -4.42 -6.67
N LEU A 245 -8.50 -3.78 -7.24
CA LEU A 245 -8.36 -2.67 -8.19
C LEU A 245 -8.60 -1.37 -7.42
N ILE A 246 -7.55 -0.58 -7.32
CA ILE A 246 -7.50 0.64 -6.52
C ILE A 246 -7.52 1.83 -7.46
N ASN A 247 -8.63 2.57 -7.46
CA ASN A 247 -8.74 3.81 -8.22
C ASN A 247 -7.78 4.86 -7.65
N VAL A 248 -7.05 5.52 -8.54
CA VAL A 248 -6.16 6.65 -8.30
C VAL A 248 -6.79 7.89 -8.92
N VAL A 249 -6.83 8.99 -8.17
CA VAL A 249 -7.37 10.28 -8.63
C VAL A 249 -6.21 11.17 -9.04
N ASN A 250 -6.12 11.50 -10.32
CA ASN A 250 -5.07 12.32 -10.87
C ASN A 250 -5.64 13.68 -11.30
N SER A 251 -6.13 14.43 -10.31
CA SER A 251 -6.68 15.77 -10.51
C SER A 251 -5.82 16.79 -9.74
N PRO A 252 -4.66 17.20 -10.30
CA PRO A 252 -3.75 18.15 -9.68
C PRO A 252 -4.31 19.58 -9.54
#